data_AF-A0A952VUB7-F1
#
_entry.id   AF-A0A952VUB7-F1
#
_cell.length_a   1.000
_cell.length_b   1.000
_cell.length_c   1.000
_cell.angle_alpha   90.00
_cell.angle_beta   90.00
_cell.angle_gamma   90.00
#
_symmetry.space_group_name_H-M   'P 1'
#
loop_
_entity.id
_entity.type
_entity.pdbx_description
1 polymer ?
#
loop_
_entity_poly.entity_id
_entity_poly.type
_entity_poly.pdbx_seq_one_letter_code
_entity_poly.pdbx_strand_id
1 'polypeptide(L)'
;MLRQSPSILQRLFRHRTTSVTSEGVQFLLFTLAIGIAAINTGNNLFYLLLGMMLSLILISGVVAEYSLRRLEFHRHLPYHLIVNEPTTATLVVKNRKSWLPSFSLKMFDVCDGHELDRGLEIRQLLPGASQLVSYPLVATRRGRLRLDGICVGTEFPFGLFMKRTFYPIEETLIVCPEIKPINESLLQGLVTAGPEQSVQRRGHGNDLYNLRLYQAGDDSRKIHWPTTARTSQLTVRETEAEDQHRAIVYLPTVAPATHDASFEQAVSLTASIIQHLARRGYILRLIVGSSHSSFGQGDLHLLELLPMLALCERRSPIAESVVPGELPRTSLELEEGAMIVVHSWLGSRDIEPEHPTILINGAVITGASHAV
;
A
#
# COMPACT_ATOMS: atom_id res chain seq x y z
N MET A 1 2.00 27.23 -12.56
CA MET A 1 1.52 27.73 -11.24
C MET A 1 2.60 27.44 -10.21
N LEU A 2 3.26 28.49 -9.73
CA LEU A 2 4.42 28.42 -8.84
C LEU A 2 3.98 27.95 -7.44
N ARG A 3 4.41 26.74 -7.07
CA ARG A 3 4.25 26.17 -5.73
C ARG A 3 5.10 27.02 -4.78
N GLN A 4 4.46 27.92 -4.05
CA GLN A 4 5.12 28.71 -3.02
C GLN A 4 5.79 27.74 -2.02
N SER A 5 7.12 27.71 -2.04
CA SER A 5 7.91 27.03 -1.03
C SER A 5 7.64 27.69 0.32
N PRO A 6 7.18 26.96 1.35
CA PRO A 6 6.93 27.57 2.65
C PRO A 6 8.24 28.11 3.22
N SER A 7 8.18 29.34 3.71
CA SER A 7 9.34 30.10 4.19
C SER A 7 10.04 29.38 5.36
N ILE A 8 11.38 29.45 5.38
CA ILE A 8 12.26 28.84 6.40
C ILE A 8 11.88 29.23 7.84
N LEU A 9 11.23 30.39 8.03
CA LEU A 9 10.79 30.90 9.33
C LEU A 9 9.55 30.18 9.89
N GLN A 10 8.68 29.59 9.05
CA GLN A 10 7.53 28.78 9.52
C GLN A 10 7.95 27.39 10.03
N ARG A 11 9.14 26.90 9.66
CA ARG A 11 9.68 25.62 10.16
C ARG A 11 10.24 25.69 11.58
N LEU A 12 10.58 26.88 12.06
CA LEU A 12 11.26 27.05 13.36
C LEU A 12 10.29 27.15 14.56
N PHE A 13 9.06 27.60 14.32
CA PHE A 13 8.00 27.57 15.33
C PHE A 13 7.21 26.27 15.20
N ARG A 14 7.82 25.19 15.71
CA ARG A 14 7.11 23.96 16.15
C ARG A 14 5.79 24.37 16.78
N HIS A 15 4.66 23.88 16.26
CA HIS A 15 3.38 23.94 16.94
C HIS A 15 3.53 23.20 18.28
N ARG A 16 3.95 23.94 19.31
CA ARG A 16 3.95 23.51 20.70
C ARG A 16 2.62 23.93 21.26
N THR A 17 1.83 22.94 21.65
CA THR A 17 0.57 23.19 22.33
C THR A 17 0.72 22.72 23.78
N THR A 18 0.16 23.48 24.69
CA THR A 18 0.14 23.17 26.11
C THR A 18 -1.29 23.28 26.59
N SER A 19 -1.85 22.17 27.05
CA SER A 19 -3.17 22.14 27.67
C SER A 19 -3.03 21.74 29.14
N VAL A 20 -3.89 22.28 29.99
CA VAL A 20 -3.99 21.85 31.38
C VAL A 20 -4.84 20.58 31.41
N THR A 21 -4.40 19.56 32.13
CA THR A 21 -5.18 18.32 32.33
C THR A 21 -6.29 18.54 33.35
N SER A 22 -7.22 17.60 33.46
CA SER A 22 -8.28 17.65 34.48
C SER A 22 -7.69 17.72 35.90
N GLU A 23 -6.65 16.94 36.16
CA GLU A 23 -5.89 16.89 37.41
C GLU A 23 -5.14 18.22 37.64
N GLY A 24 -4.57 18.80 36.57
CA GLY A 24 -3.93 20.10 36.60
C GLY A 24 -4.89 21.23 36.98
N VAL A 25 -6.12 21.20 36.46
CA VAL A 25 -7.16 22.17 36.81
C VAL A 25 -7.53 22.05 38.30
N GLN A 26 -7.74 20.83 38.79
CA GLN A 26 -8.01 20.59 40.22
C GLN A 26 -6.87 21.10 41.10
N PHE A 27 -5.62 20.79 40.74
CA PHE A 27 -4.44 21.24 41.47
C PHE A 27 -4.32 22.77 41.50
N LEU A 28 -4.60 23.44 40.37
CA LEU A 28 -4.61 24.90 40.29
C LEU A 28 -5.70 25.52 41.18
N LEU A 29 -6.91 24.93 41.20
CA LEU A 29 -7.99 25.38 42.09
C LEU A 29 -7.61 25.22 43.56
N PHE A 30 -7.01 24.09 43.95
CA PHE A 30 -6.51 23.90 45.32
C PHE A 30 -5.40 24.89 45.67
N THR A 31 -4.47 25.15 44.74
CA THR A 31 -3.40 26.13 44.92
C THR A 31 -3.99 27.52 45.18
N LEU A 32 -5.02 27.90 44.42
CA LEU A 32 -5.72 29.16 44.59
C LEU A 32 -6.45 29.25 45.94
N ALA A 33 -7.16 28.19 46.34
CA ALA A 33 -7.85 28.13 47.63
C ALA A 33 -6.89 28.27 48.81
N ILE A 34 -5.73 27.60 48.76
CA ILE A 34 -4.67 27.71 49.77
C ILE A 34 -4.08 29.12 49.77
N GLY A 35 -3.92 29.75 48.60
CA GLY A 35 -3.47 31.14 48.52
C GLY A 35 -4.42 32.13 49.18
N ILE A 36 -5.73 31.98 48.97
CA ILE A 36 -6.77 32.79 49.64
C ILE A 36 -6.72 32.57 51.15
N ALA A 37 -6.61 31.32 51.61
CA ALA A 37 -6.49 31.00 53.02
C ALA A 37 -5.23 31.59 53.67
N ALA A 38 -4.08 31.55 52.97
CA ALA A 38 -2.83 32.15 53.45
C ALA A 38 -2.97 33.66 53.68
N ILE A 39 -3.59 34.38 52.74
CA ILE A 39 -3.81 35.82 52.82
C ILE A 39 -4.79 36.17 53.95
N ASN A 40 -5.89 35.43 54.07
CA ASN A 40 -6.93 35.71 55.06
C ASN A 40 -6.49 35.37 56.50
N THR A 41 -5.78 34.25 56.70
CA THR A 41 -5.36 33.81 58.03
C THR A 41 -4.03 34.43 58.48
N GLY A 42 -3.17 34.86 57.53
CA GLY A 42 -1.82 35.33 57.86
C GLY A 42 -0.89 34.24 58.41
N ASN A 43 -1.25 32.96 58.25
CA ASN A 43 -0.50 31.83 58.78
C ASN A 43 0.67 31.45 57.85
N ASN A 44 1.90 31.49 58.37
CA ASN A 44 3.14 31.14 57.65
C ASN A 44 3.10 29.74 57.02
N LEU A 45 2.39 28.77 57.62
CA LEU A 45 2.28 27.42 57.08
C LEU A 45 1.59 27.38 55.71
N PHE A 46 0.52 28.17 55.53
CA PHE A 46 -0.18 28.22 54.24
C PHE A 46 0.65 28.90 53.16
N TYR A 47 1.47 29.89 53.51
CA TYR A 47 2.44 30.49 52.57
C TYR A 47 3.51 29.49 52.13
N LEU A 48 4.04 28.67 53.05
CA LEU A 48 4.99 27.61 52.71
C LEU A 48 4.36 26.58 51.78
N LEU A 49 3.14 26.12 52.10
CA LEU A 49 2.39 25.17 51.28
C LEU A 49 2.13 25.73 49.88
N LEU A 50 1.68 26.99 49.78
CA LEU A 50 1.49 27.69 48.52
C LEU A 50 2.80 27.74 47.71
N GLY A 51 3.92 28.10 48.33
CA GLY A 51 5.23 28.14 47.68
C GLY A 51 5.65 26.77 47.13
N MET A 52 5.39 25.70 47.87
CA MET A 52 5.65 24.33 47.41
C MET A 52 4.77 23.96 46.21
N MET A 53 3.47 24.26 46.25
CA MET A 53 2.56 23.97 45.14
C MET A 53 2.90 24.75 43.87
N LEU A 54 3.23 26.04 44.00
CA LEU A 54 3.72 26.86 42.89
C LEU A 54 5.03 26.31 42.31
N SER A 55 5.93 25.83 43.17
CA SER A 55 7.16 25.18 42.74
C SER A 55 6.89 23.90 41.95
N LEU A 56 5.93 23.06 42.38
CA LEU A 56 5.52 21.86 41.64
C LEU A 56 4.94 22.19 40.26
N ILE A 57 4.12 23.24 40.16
CA ILE A 57 3.58 23.73 38.89
C ILE A 57 4.73 24.15 37.95
N LEU A 58 5.67 24.95 38.47
CA LEU A 58 6.82 25.42 37.68
C LEU A 58 7.70 24.26 37.21
N ILE A 59 8.06 23.35 38.12
CA ILE A 59 8.84 22.14 37.81
C ILE A 59 8.11 21.31 36.75
N SER A 60 6.79 21.15 36.89
CA SER A 60 5.99 20.39 35.94
C SER A 60 6.10 20.94 34.52
N GLY A 61 5.88 22.25 34.37
CA GLY A 61 5.94 22.92 33.08
C GLY A 61 7.33 22.93 32.44
N VAL A 62 8.39 23.09 33.24
CA VAL A 62 9.80 23.12 32.77
C VAL A 62 10.30 21.73 32.39
N VAL A 63 10.00 20.71 33.20
CA VAL A 63 10.44 19.33 32.93
C VAL A 63 9.68 18.75 31.73
N ALA A 64 8.36 18.97 31.62
CA ALA A 64 7.59 18.57 30.44
C ALA A 64 8.14 19.20 29.15
N GLU A 65 8.52 20.50 29.22
CA GLU A 65 9.13 21.23 28.11
C GLU A 65 10.45 20.59 27.67
N TYR A 66 11.29 20.20 28.63
CA TYR A 66 12.58 19.59 28.39
C TYR A 66 12.47 18.15 27.86
N SER A 67 11.48 17.38 28.31
CA SER A 67 11.19 16.03 27.82
C SER A 67 10.96 15.99 26.31
N LEU A 68 10.37 17.05 25.72
CA LEU A 68 10.09 17.10 24.28
C LEU A 68 11.18 17.77 23.43
N ARG A 69 12.26 18.27 24.05
CA ARG A 69 13.35 18.96 23.32
C ARG A 69 14.32 17.96 22.70
N ARG A 70 14.86 18.35 21.53
CA ARG A 70 15.92 17.63 20.80
C ARG A 70 15.65 16.12 20.66
N LEU A 71 14.40 15.77 20.38
CA LEU A 71 14.05 14.44 19.92
C LEU A 71 14.20 14.40 18.40
N GLU A 72 14.69 13.29 17.90
CA GLU A 72 14.77 12.98 16.48
C GLU A 72 13.98 11.71 16.24
N PHE A 73 13.28 11.67 15.12
CA PHE A 73 12.40 10.59 14.75
C PHE A 73 12.77 10.15 13.34
N HIS A 74 12.88 8.84 13.16
CA HIS A 74 13.06 8.20 11.86
C HIS A 74 12.02 7.11 11.73
N ARG A 75 11.18 7.20 10.70
CA ARG A 75 10.18 6.18 10.41
C ARG A 75 10.75 5.23 9.36
N HIS A 76 10.59 3.94 9.56
CA HIS A 76 10.83 2.96 8.51
C HIS A 76 9.51 2.30 8.17
N LEU A 77 9.15 2.45 6.91
CA LEU A 77 7.91 1.99 6.33
C LEU A 77 8.17 0.83 5.36
N PRO A 78 7.21 -0.09 5.21
CA PRO A 78 7.24 -1.07 4.14
C PRO A 78 7.13 -0.38 2.77
N TYR A 79 7.57 -1.07 1.71
CA TYR A 79 7.54 -0.54 0.33
C TYR A 79 6.11 -0.26 -0.16
N HIS A 80 5.16 -1.11 0.22
CA HIS A 80 3.74 -0.98 -0.08
C HIS A 80 2.92 -1.55 1.08
N LEU A 81 1.67 -1.12 1.17
CA LEU A 81 0.67 -1.68 2.08
C LEU A 81 -0.38 -2.40 1.26
N ILE A 82 -1.05 -3.39 1.82
CA ILE A 82 -2.24 -4.02 1.23
C ILE A 82 -3.44 -3.58 2.06
N VAL A 83 -4.55 -3.22 1.40
CA VAL A 83 -5.79 -2.85 2.09
C VAL A 83 -6.21 -3.97 3.06
N ASN A 84 -6.62 -3.58 4.26
CA ASN A 84 -7.06 -4.45 5.36
C ASN A 84 -6.02 -5.44 5.90
N GLU A 85 -4.76 -5.36 5.46
CA GLU A 85 -3.68 -6.20 5.96
C GLU A 85 -2.85 -5.44 7.01
N PRO A 86 -2.78 -5.93 8.26
CA PRO A 86 -1.98 -5.28 9.30
C PRO A 86 -0.49 -5.43 9.02
N THR A 87 0.14 -4.33 8.61
CA THR A 87 1.58 -4.30 8.32
C THR A 87 2.33 -3.64 9.47
N THR A 88 3.48 -4.20 9.85
CA THR A 88 4.28 -3.62 10.94
C THR A 88 5.12 -2.45 10.41
N ALA A 89 4.88 -1.24 10.93
CA ALA A 89 5.75 -0.09 10.75
C ALA A 89 6.67 0.06 11.97
N THR A 90 7.81 0.72 11.78
CA THR A 90 8.74 0.98 12.90
C THR A 90 9.10 2.45 12.99
N LEU A 91 9.22 2.92 14.23
CA LEU A 91 9.60 4.27 14.58
C LEU A 91 10.85 4.22 15.47
N VAL A 92 11.92 4.84 15.01
CA VAL A 92 13.13 5.05 15.80
C VAL A 92 13.08 6.43 16.41
N VAL A 93 13.09 6.48 17.74
CA VAL A 93 13.13 7.72 18.51
C VAL A 93 14.52 7.86 19.13
N LYS A 94 15.20 8.97 18.84
CA LYS A 94 16.52 9.28 19.39
C LYS A 94 16.47 10.52 20.25
N ASN A 95 17.00 10.41 21.46
CA ASN A 95 17.18 11.54 22.35
C ASN A 95 18.56 12.17 22.11
N ARG A 96 18.61 13.33 21.43
CA ARG A 96 19.87 14.07 21.17
C ARG A 96 20.29 15.00 22.30
N LYS A 97 19.72 14.85 23.49
CA LYS A 97 20.14 15.61 24.68
C LYS A 97 21.35 14.94 25.32
N SER A 98 22.16 15.74 26.00
CA SER A 98 23.38 15.28 26.67
C SER A 98 23.20 15.05 28.17
N TRP A 99 22.12 15.54 28.78
CA TRP A 99 21.99 15.55 30.25
C TRP A 99 20.69 14.95 30.80
N LEU A 100 19.49 15.45 30.45
CA LEU A 100 18.25 14.85 30.99
C LEU A 100 17.58 13.87 30.00
N PRO A 101 17.05 12.75 30.51
CA PRO A 101 16.20 11.85 29.74
C PRO A 101 14.91 12.53 29.28
N SER A 102 14.18 11.85 28.41
CA SER A 102 12.79 12.17 28.10
C SER A 102 11.88 11.15 28.77
N PHE A 103 10.87 11.62 29.49
CA PHE A 103 9.96 10.75 30.25
C PHE A 103 8.56 10.80 29.67
N SER A 104 7.83 9.68 29.84
CA SER A 104 6.42 9.51 29.48
C SER A 104 6.08 10.16 28.14
N LEU A 105 6.76 9.70 27.09
CA LEU A 105 6.51 10.16 25.73
C LEU A 105 5.37 9.32 25.15
N LYS A 106 4.29 9.97 24.73
CA LYS A 106 3.23 9.36 23.92
C LYS A 106 3.33 9.90 22.52
N MET A 107 3.30 9.04 21.52
CA MET A 107 3.45 9.40 20.11
C MET A 107 2.21 9.03 19.33
N PHE A 108 1.82 9.91 18.41
CA PHE A 108 0.68 9.77 17.53
C PHE A 108 1.17 9.97 16.11
N ASP A 109 0.73 9.09 15.21
CA ASP A 109 0.99 9.26 13.79
C ASP A 109 0.03 10.31 13.24
N VAL A 110 0.45 11.19 12.34
CA VAL A 110 -0.44 12.19 11.72
C VAL A 110 -0.65 11.81 10.27
N CYS A 111 -1.89 11.49 9.91
CA CYS A 111 -2.29 11.12 8.56
C CYS A 111 -3.40 12.05 8.09
N ASP A 112 -3.20 12.70 6.94
CA ASP A 112 -4.14 13.69 6.38
C ASP A 112 -4.62 14.73 7.41
N GLY A 113 -3.71 15.19 8.26
CA GLY A 113 -3.98 16.14 9.34
C GLY A 113 -4.68 15.58 10.59
N HIS A 114 -4.97 14.28 10.64
CA HIS A 114 -5.59 13.62 11.79
C HIS A 114 -4.58 12.82 12.62
N GLU A 115 -4.61 13.00 13.94
CA GLU A 115 -3.82 12.21 14.89
C GLU A 115 -4.42 10.80 15.03
N LEU A 116 -3.59 9.79 14.82
CA LEU A 116 -3.91 8.37 14.99
C LEU A 116 -3.11 7.82 16.16
N ASP A 117 -3.82 7.41 17.21
CA ASP A 117 -3.22 6.68 18.31
C ASP A 117 -2.90 5.26 17.86
N ARG A 118 -1.62 4.90 17.95
CA ARG A 118 -1.08 3.57 17.60
C ARG A 118 -0.53 2.84 18.84
N GLY A 119 -0.75 3.39 20.04
CA GLY A 119 -0.22 2.83 21.29
C GLY A 119 1.29 3.02 21.45
N LEU A 120 1.88 4.03 20.80
CA LEU A 120 3.31 4.28 20.83
C LEU A 120 3.69 5.06 22.10
N GLU A 121 4.24 4.35 23.08
CA GLU A 121 4.67 4.95 24.35
C GLU A 121 6.10 4.59 24.74
N ILE A 122 6.87 5.58 25.19
CA ILE A 122 8.20 5.39 25.77
C ILE A 122 8.19 6.00 27.17
N ARG A 123 8.33 5.15 28.19
CA ARG A 123 8.36 5.58 29.60
C ARG A 123 9.59 6.44 29.91
N GLN A 124 10.75 6.04 29.40
CA GLN A 124 12.01 6.73 29.63
C GLN A 124 12.95 6.50 28.45
N LEU A 125 13.50 7.59 27.92
CA LEU A 125 14.53 7.59 26.88
C LEU A 125 15.76 8.34 27.37
N LEU A 126 16.84 7.61 27.65
CA LEU A 126 18.08 8.16 28.20
C LEU A 126 18.75 9.17 27.24
N PRO A 127 19.55 10.12 27.76
CA PRO A 127 20.36 11.01 26.93
C PRO A 127 21.25 10.22 25.96
N GLY A 128 21.27 10.59 24.69
CA GLY A 128 22.04 9.92 23.63
C GLY A 128 21.46 8.58 23.17
N ALA A 129 20.47 8.02 23.86
CA ALA A 129 19.89 6.72 23.52
C ALA A 129 18.91 6.81 22.34
N SER A 130 18.76 5.69 21.66
CA SER A 130 17.75 5.45 20.63
C SER A 130 16.90 4.26 21.03
N GLN A 131 15.60 4.33 20.75
CA GLN A 131 14.68 3.23 20.95
C GLN A 131 13.86 3.03 19.69
N LEU A 132 13.74 1.77 19.27
CA LEU A 132 12.88 1.35 18.17
C LEU A 132 11.55 0.88 18.76
N VAL A 133 10.45 1.38 18.22
CA VAL A 133 9.08 0.98 18.58
C VAL A 133 8.36 0.53 17.32
N SER A 134 7.77 -0.66 17.37
CA SER A 134 6.99 -1.21 16.26
C SER A 134 5.50 -1.02 16.52
N TYR A 135 4.73 -0.74 15.48
CA TYR A 135 3.28 -0.56 15.58
C TYR A 135 2.54 -1.09 14.34
N PRO A 136 1.28 -1.54 14.49
CA PRO A 136 0.47 -1.96 13.36
C PRO A 136 -0.01 -0.75 12.56
N LEU A 137 0.19 -0.82 11.25
CA LEU A 137 -0.32 0.12 10.27
C LEU A 137 -1.33 -0.62 9.39
N VAL A 138 -2.60 -0.23 9.50
CA VAL A 138 -3.71 -0.79 8.72
C VAL A 138 -4.29 0.33 7.87
N ALA A 139 -4.31 0.12 6.55
CA ALA A 139 -4.97 1.02 5.60
C ALA A 139 -6.29 0.40 5.15
N THR A 140 -7.36 1.19 5.15
CA THR A 140 -8.72 0.73 4.81
C THR A 140 -9.12 1.07 3.37
N ARG A 141 -8.34 1.91 2.69
CA ARG A 141 -8.57 2.32 1.30
C ARG A 141 -7.27 2.30 0.52
N ARG A 142 -7.35 1.87 -0.73
CA ARG A 142 -6.22 1.88 -1.67
C ARG A 142 -5.89 3.30 -2.12
N GLY A 143 -4.69 3.51 -2.63
CA GLY A 143 -4.22 4.78 -3.16
C GLY A 143 -3.01 5.33 -2.43
N ARG A 144 -2.88 6.65 -2.37
CA ARG A 144 -1.78 7.30 -1.65
C ARG A 144 -2.17 7.53 -0.20
N LEU A 145 -1.39 6.98 0.72
CA LEU A 145 -1.48 7.27 2.14
C LEU A 145 -0.40 8.28 2.50
N ARG A 146 -0.80 9.48 2.94
CA ARG A 146 0.14 10.53 3.34
C ARG A 146 0.30 10.54 4.85
N LEU A 147 1.53 10.30 5.30
CA LEU A 147 1.90 10.47 6.69
C LEU A 147 2.60 11.83 6.80
N ASP A 148 1.98 12.79 7.49
CA ASP A 148 2.49 14.15 7.59
C ASP A 148 3.63 14.27 8.59
N GLY A 149 3.61 13.43 9.63
CA GLY A 149 4.62 13.45 10.68
C GLY A 149 4.16 12.78 11.95
N ILE A 150 4.80 13.14 13.06
CA ILE A 150 4.58 12.53 14.37
C ILE A 150 4.30 13.62 15.37
N CYS A 151 3.16 13.52 16.06
CA CYS A 151 2.87 14.32 17.23
C CYS A 151 3.39 13.57 18.45
N VAL A 152 4.21 14.21 19.28
CA VAL A 152 4.66 13.64 20.56
C VAL A 152 4.21 14.51 21.71
N GLY A 153 3.63 13.87 22.72
CA GLY A 153 3.12 14.47 23.94
C GLY A 153 3.79 13.92 25.19
N THR A 154 3.72 14.70 26.28
CA THR A 154 4.10 14.26 27.62
C THR A 154 3.28 14.98 28.68
N GLU A 155 2.94 14.24 29.73
CA GLU A 155 2.29 14.73 30.95
C GLU A 155 3.23 14.68 32.17
N PHE A 156 4.48 14.24 31.98
CA PHE A 156 5.46 14.10 33.04
C PHE A 156 5.91 15.47 33.57
N PRO A 157 6.18 15.63 34.88
CA PRO A 157 6.20 14.63 35.96
C PRO A 157 4.89 14.41 36.71
N PHE A 158 4.10 15.47 36.94
CA PHE A 158 2.98 15.42 37.88
C PHE A 158 1.61 15.33 37.20
N GLY A 159 1.56 15.19 35.87
CA GLY A 159 0.30 15.13 35.14
C GLY A 159 -0.45 16.44 35.08
N LEU A 160 0.14 17.59 35.45
CA LEU A 160 -0.57 18.89 35.51
C LEU A 160 -0.79 19.52 34.12
N PHE A 161 0.11 19.24 33.18
CA PHE A 161 0.08 19.81 31.84
C PHE A 161 0.32 18.72 30.81
N MET A 162 -0.47 18.70 29.74
CA MET A 162 -0.16 17.96 28.52
C MET A 162 0.57 18.92 27.58
N LYS A 163 1.86 18.69 27.37
CA LYS A 163 2.62 19.38 26.32
C LYS A 163 2.68 18.50 25.09
N ARG A 164 2.43 19.07 23.92
CA ARG A 164 2.55 18.38 22.63
C ARG A 164 3.41 19.16 21.66
N THR A 165 3.98 18.44 20.71
CA THR A 165 4.77 19.04 19.65
C THR A 165 4.71 18.17 18.40
N PHE A 166 4.57 18.82 17.26
CA PHE A 166 4.56 18.14 15.96
C PHE A 166 5.97 18.11 15.34
N TYR A 167 6.36 16.96 14.82
CA TYR A 167 7.57 16.74 14.03
C TYR A 167 7.16 16.39 12.59
N PRO A 168 7.42 17.26 11.59
CA PRO A 168 7.08 16.99 10.21
C PRO A 168 8.03 15.94 9.64
N ILE A 169 7.48 14.77 9.28
CA ILE A 169 8.18 13.63 8.67
C ILE A 169 7.26 13.15 7.57
N GLU A 170 7.24 13.95 6.51
CA GLU A 170 6.32 13.77 5.39
C GLU A 170 6.78 12.59 4.54
N GLU A 171 5.97 11.53 4.53
CA GLU A 171 6.18 10.32 3.75
C GLU A 171 4.90 9.95 3.04
N THR A 172 5.00 9.34 1.86
CA THR A 172 3.83 8.90 1.09
C THR A 172 4.01 7.46 0.73
N LEU A 173 3.04 6.64 1.12
CA LEU A 173 2.99 5.22 0.81
C LEU A 173 1.92 4.94 -0.23
N ILE A 174 2.16 3.86 -0.98
CA ILE A 174 1.16 3.31 -1.89
C ILE A 174 0.46 2.15 -1.16
N VAL A 175 -0.85 2.27 -1.01
CA VAL A 175 -1.72 1.22 -0.51
C VAL A 175 -2.29 0.48 -1.72
N CYS A 176 -1.80 -0.73 -1.94
CA CYS A 176 -2.25 -1.66 -2.94
C CYS A 176 -3.65 -2.21 -2.61
N PRO A 177 -4.43 -2.59 -3.64
CA PRO A 177 -5.76 -3.17 -3.43
C PRO A 177 -5.71 -4.41 -2.54
N GLU A 178 -6.83 -4.72 -1.91
CA GLU A 178 -6.98 -5.95 -1.14
C GLU A 178 -6.81 -7.16 -2.06
N ILE A 179 -6.00 -8.13 -1.64
CA ILE A 179 -5.77 -9.37 -2.37
C ILE A 179 -6.49 -10.49 -1.65
N LYS A 180 -7.45 -11.11 -2.33
CA LYS A 180 -8.21 -12.25 -1.79
C LYS A 180 -7.79 -13.55 -2.47
N PRO A 181 -7.86 -14.69 -1.76
CA PRO A 181 -7.66 -15.98 -2.39
C PRO A 181 -8.73 -16.21 -3.46
N ILE A 182 -8.32 -16.65 -4.65
CA ILE A 182 -9.24 -16.99 -5.74
C ILE A 182 -9.52 -18.49 -5.73
N ASN A 183 -10.79 -18.86 -5.96
CA ASN A 183 -11.18 -20.24 -6.17
C ASN A 183 -10.57 -20.79 -7.47
N GLU A 184 -9.79 -21.86 -7.39
CA GLU A 184 -9.10 -22.46 -8.53
C GLU A 184 -10.03 -22.94 -9.65
N SER A 185 -11.26 -23.33 -9.31
CA SER A 185 -12.26 -23.77 -10.30
C SER A 185 -12.67 -22.65 -11.27
N LEU A 186 -12.64 -21.39 -10.82
CA LEU A 186 -12.96 -20.22 -11.62
C LEU A 186 -11.88 -19.93 -12.67
N LEU A 187 -10.64 -20.34 -12.36
CA LEU A 187 -9.47 -20.16 -13.20
C LEU A 187 -9.12 -21.42 -14.00
N GLN A 188 -9.74 -22.58 -13.77
CA GLN A 188 -9.66 -23.69 -14.73
C GLN A 188 -10.12 -23.24 -16.12
N GLY A 189 -11.08 -22.31 -16.21
CA GLY A 189 -11.42 -21.64 -17.48
C GLY A 189 -10.28 -20.77 -18.07
N LEU A 190 -9.46 -20.10 -17.24
CA LEU A 190 -8.26 -19.34 -17.69
C LEU A 190 -7.21 -20.24 -18.30
N VAL A 191 -7.10 -21.41 -17.69
CA VAL A 191 -6.09 -22.42 -17.94
C VAL A 191 -6.47 -23.27 -19.16
N THR A 192 -7.75 -23.58 -19.34
CA THR A 192 -8.29 -24.34 -20.49
C THR A 192 -8.47 -23.48 -21.75
N ALA A 193 -8.49 -22.15 -21.61
CA ALA A 193 -8.50 -21.20 -22.72
C ALA A 193 -7.10 -20.86 -23.27
N GLY A 194 -6.04 -21.25 -22.54
CA GLY A 194 -4.75 -21.60 -23.13
C GLY A 194 -4.74 -23.10 -23.46
N PRO A 195 -3.87 -23.58 -24.36
CA PRO A 195 -3.82 -24.98 -24.71
C PRO A 195 -3.25 -25.81 -23.54
N GLU A 196 -4.05 -26.06 -22.50
CA GLU A 196 -3.67 -26.98 -21.41
C GLU A 196 -3.71 -28.45 -21.81
N GLN A 197 -4.07 -28.73 -23.05
CA GLN A 197 -3.41 -29.80 -23.74
C GLN A 197 -2.24 -29.14 -24.45
N SER A 198 -1.01 -29.38 -23.98
CA SER A 198 0.16 -29.29 -24.84
C SER A 198 -0.06 -30.27 -25.99
N VAL A 199 -0.90 -29.86 -26.94
CA VAL A 199 -0.91 -30.43 -28.27
C VAL A 199 0.45 -30.03 -28.76
N GLN A 200 1.40 -30.94 -28.57
CA GLN A 200 2.76 -30.76 -29.02
C GLN A 200 2.66 -30.24 -30.45
N ARG A 201 3.03 -28.98 -30.63
CA ARG A 201 2.88 -28.27 -31.88
C ARG A 201 4.28 -27.97 -32.36
N ARG A 202 4.51 -28.19 -33.65
CA ARG A 202 5.75 -27.78 -34.30
C ARG A 202 5.95 -26.27 -34.10
N GLY A 203 7.08 -25.87 -33.53
CA GLY A 203 7.41 -24.48 -33.19
C GLY A 203 8.90 -24.18 -33.26
N HIS A 204 9.34 -23.17 -32.52
CA HIS A 204 10.73 -22.70 -32.48
C HIS A 204 11.37 -22.86 -31.10
N GLY A 205 10.78 -23.68 -30.22
CA GLY A 205 11.37 -24.02 -28.93
C GLY A 205 12.58 -24.92 -29.07
N ASN A 206 13.06 -25.42 -27.94
CA ASN A 206 14.32 -26.15 -27.86
C ASN A 206 14.15 -27.69 -27.76
N ASP A 207 12.95 -28.13 -27.40
CA ASP A 207 12.62 -29.55 -27.23
C ASP A 207 12.32 -30.23 -28.57
N LEU A 208 12.59 -31.53 -28.64
CA LEU A 208 12.38 -32.34 -29.84
C LEU A 208 10.88 -32.65 -29.98
N TYR A 209 10.25 -32.12 -31.03
CA TYR A 209 8.88 -32.46 -31.39
C TYR A 209 8.83 -33.73 -32.25
N ASN A 210 9.59 -33.74 -33.35
CA ASN A 210 9.58 -34.85 -34.30
C ASN A 210 10.89 -34.89 -35.10
N LEU A 211 11.19 -36.05 -35.68
CA LEU A 211 12.24 -36.25 -36.67
C LEU A 211 11.59 -36.54 -38.02
N ARG A 212 11.88 -35.72 -39.03
CA ARG A 212 11.39 -35.96 -40.39
C ARG A 212 12.51 -35.92 -41.42
N LEU A 213 12.25 -36.47 -42.60
CA LEU A 213 13.17 -36.36 -43.72
C LEU A 213 13.37 -34.91 -44.13
N TYR A 214 14.63 -34.58 -44.44
CA TYR A 214 15.05 -33.29 -44.97
C TYR A 214 14.35 -33.02 -46.31
N GLN A 215 13.80 -31.83 -46.46
CA GLN A 215 13.27 -31.31 -47.72
C GLN A 215 14.11 -30.11 -48.18
N ALA A 216 14.17 -29.89 -49.48
CA ALA A 216 14.89 -28.76 -50.05
C ALA A 216 14.29 -27.44 -49.52
N GLY A 217 15.10 -26.66 -48.79
CA GLY A 217 14.67 -25.43 -48.11
C GLY A 217 14.75 -25.50 -46.58
N ASP A 218 14.97 -26.68 -46.00
CA ASP A 218 15.17 -26.83 -44.56
C ASP A 218 16.53 -26.28 -44.09
N ASP A 219 16.54 -25.69 -42.89
CA ASP A 219 17.77 -25.18 -42.28
C ASP A 219 18.73 -26.34 -41.92
N SER A 220 19.90 -26.35 -42.54
CA SER A 220 20.98 -27.30 -42.29
C SER A 220 21.41 -27.39 -40.82
N ARG A 221 21.24 -26.33 -40.02
CA ARG A 221 21.57 -26.34 -38.58
C ARG A 221 20.65 -27.24 -37.77
N LYS A 222 19.46 -27.55 -38.29
CA LYS A 222 18.47 -28.41 -37.64
C LYS A 222 18.67 -29.89 -38.00
N ILE A 223 19.71 -30.26 -38.75
CA ILE A 223 19.97 -31.67 -39.11
C ILE A 223 20.33 -32.47 -37.85
N HIS A 224 19.63 -33.57 -37.62
CA HIS A 224 19.91 -34.49 -36.54
C HIS A 224 20.96 -35.52 -36.98
N TRP A 225 22.24 -35.12 -36.92
CA TRP A 225 23.39 -35.93 -37.34
C TRP A 225 23.42 -37.37 -36.81
N PRO A 226 23.07 -37.65 -35.54
CA PRO A 226 23.07 -39.02 -35.03
C PRO A 226 22.09 -39.94 -35.75
N THR A 227 20.89 -39.45 -36.11
CA THR A 227 19.91 -40.25 -36.86
C THR A 227 20.35 -40.38 -38.32
N THR A 228 20.82 -39.30 -38.92
CA THR A 228 21.33 -39.31 -40.30
C THR A 228 22.49 -40.28 -40.50
N ALA A 229 23.40 -40.38 -39.53
CA ALA A 229 24.51 -41.33 -39.59
C ALA A 229 24.05 -42.80 -39.51
N ARG A 230 22.92 -43.09 -38.86
CA ARG A 230 22.37 -44.45 -38.72
C ARG A 230 21.50 -44.87 -39.90
N THR A 231 20.72 -43.95 -40.45
CA THR A 231 19.74 -44.24 -41.51
C THR A 231 20.28 -43.95 -42.91
N SER A 232 21.44 -43.30 -43.02
CA SER A 232 21.99 -42.76 -44.28
C SER A 232 21.02 -41.83 -45.01
N GLN A 233 20.05 -41.25 -44.29
CA GLN A 233 19.05 -40.31 -44.81
C GLN A 233 19.08 -39.01 -44.00
N LEU A 234 19.15 -37.87 -44.69
CA LEU A 234 19.15 -36.56 -44.05
C LEU A 234 17.84 -36.36 -43.28
N THR A 235 17.95 -36.20 -41.97
CA THR A 235 16.81 -36.10 -41.04
C THR A 235 16.92 -34.77 -40.30
N VAL A 236 15.83 -34.02 -40.23
CA VAL A 236 15.75 -32.69 -39.60
C VAL A 236 14.98 -32.80 -38.30
N ARG A 237 15.49 -32.12 -37.27
CA ARG A 237 14.86 -31.92 -35.97
C ARG A 237 13.76 -30.87 -36.10
N GLU A 238 12.51 -31.30 -35.95
CA GLU A 238 11.41 -30.37 -35.66
C GLU A 238 11.39 -30.13 -34.16
N THR A 239 11.29 -28.87 -33.76
CA THR A 239 11.22 -28.50 -32.35
C THR A 239 9.81 -28.21 -31.92
N GLU A 240 9.53 -28.43 -30.65
CA GLU A 240 8.25 -28.13 -30.03
C GLU A 240 8.11 -26.61 -29.85
N ALA A 241 6.89 -26.08 -29.95
CA ALA A 241 6.61 -24.70 -29.54
C ALA A 241 6.80 -24.59 -28.01
N GLU A 242 7.59 -23.61 -27.57
CA GLU A 242 7.68 -23.31 -26.14
C GLU A 242 6.39 -22.60 -25.73
N ASP A 243 5.56 -23.26 -24.91
CA ASP A 243 4.28 -22.70 -24.50
C ASP A 243 4.52 -21.63 -23.43
N GLN A 244 4.76 -20.40 -23.90
CA GLN A 244 4.88 -19.25 -23.01
C GLN A 244 3.49 -18.99 -22.42
N HIS A 245 3.35 -19.24 -21.12
CA HIS A 245 2.13 -18.97 -20.37
C HIS A 245 1.96 -17.45 -20.24
N ARG A 246 1.52 -16.78 -21.30
CA ARG A 246 1.33 -15.32 -21.32
C ARG A 246 -0.13 -15.00 -21.04
N ALA A 247 -0.35 -13.97 -20.23
CA ALA A 247 -1.69 -13.44 -20.02
C ALA A 247 -1.70 -11.91 -20.01
N ILE A 248 -2.74 -11.34 -20.61
CA ILE A 248 -3.03 -9.91 -20.59
C ILE A 248 -4.24 -9.70 -19.71
N VAL A 249 -4.09 -8.94 -18.63
CA VAL A 249 -5.19 -8.58 -17.73
C VAL A 249 -5.59 -7.14 -18.02
N TYR A 250 -6.85 -6.92 -18.39
CA TYR A 250 -7.40 -5.61 -18.68
C TYR A 250 -8.48 -5.23 -17.65
N LEU A 251 -8.30 -4.06 -17.05
CA LEU A 251 -9.28 -3.42 -16.16
C LEU A 251 -9.74 -2.10 -16.80
N PRO A 252 -10.98 -2.04 -17.32
CA PRO A 252 -11.60 -0.78 -17.73
C PRO A 252 -11.80 0.14 -16.53
N THR A 253 -11.47 1.43 -16.67
CA THR A 253 -11.63 2.43 -15.60
C THR A 253 -12.91 3.24 -15.70
N VAL A 254 -13.71 3.04 -16.74
CA VAL A 254 -14.92 3.82 -17.00
C VAL A 254 -16.11 3.14 -16.35
N ALA A 255 -16.72 3.79 -15.36
CA ALA A 255 -17.94 3.31 -14.72
C ALA A 255 -18.77 4.48 -14.16
N PRO A 256 -20.11 4.38 -14.15
CA PRO A 256 -20.99 5.35 -13.49
C PRO A 256 -20.68 5.48 -11.99
N ALA A 257 -21.01 6.63 -11.39
CA ALA A 257 -20.78 6.87 -9.96
C ALA A 257 -21.54 5.90 -9.05
N THR A 258 -22.66 5.34 -9.50
CA THR A 258 -23.43 4.31 -8.78
C THR A 258 -22.67 2.99 -8.61
N HIS A 259 -21.64 2.74 -9.42
CA HIS A 259 -20.87 1.50 -9.46
C HIS A 259 -19.48 1.63 -8.82
N ASP A 260 -19.30 2.59 -7.92
CA ASP A 260 -18.01 2.83 -7.25
C ASP A 260 -17.57 1.59 -6.43
N ALA A 261 -18.50 0.96 -5.71
CA ALA A 261 -18.24 -0.27 -4.98
C ALA A 261 -17.85 -1.44 -5.90
N SER A 262 -18.57 -1.64 -7.00
CA SER A 262 -18.27 -2.69 -8.00
C SER A 262 -16.93 -2.43 -8.69
N PHE A 263 -16.53 -1.16 -8.86
CA PHE A 263 -15.21 -0.80 -9.36
C PHE A 263 -14.10 -1.17 -8.36
N GLU A 264 -14.26 -0.85 -7.08
CA GLU A 264 -13.29 -1.27 -6.05
C GLU A 264 -13.17 -2.80 -5.95
N GLN A 265 -14.29 -3.52 -6.08
CA GLN A 265 -14.27 -4.99 -6.16
C GLN A 265 -13.54 -5.48 -7.42
N ALA A 266 -13.76 -4.86 -8.58
CA ALA A 266 -13.04 -5.21 -9.82
C ALA A 266 -11.53 -4.99 -9.68
N VAL A 267 -11.11 -3.91 -9.02
CA VAL A 267 -9.69 -3.62 -8.74
C VAL A 267 -9.09 -4.70 -7.82
N SER A 268 -9.77 -5.06 -6.74
CA SER A 268 -9.34 -6.13 -5.81
C SER A 268 -9.27 -7.50 -6.50
N LEU A 269 -10.28 -7.83 -7.32
CA LEU A 269 -10.32 -9.06 -8.10
C LEU A 269 -9.17 -9.12 -9.12
N THR A 270 -8.90 -8.00 -9.81
CA THR A 270 -7.78 -7.87 -10.74
C THR A 270 -6.44 -8.11 -10.04
N ALA A 271 -6.22 -7.49 -8.87
CA ALA A 271 -5.01 -7.69 -8.07
C ALA A 271 -4.84 -9.16 -7.67
N SER A 272 -5.94 -9.81 -7.30
CA SER A 272 -5.97 -11.21 -6.92
C SER A 272 -5.64 -12.14 -8.10
N ILE A 273 -6.17 -11.85 -9.30
CA ILE A 273 -5.90 -12.63 -10.53
C ILE A 273 -4.43 -12.50 -10.91
N ILE A 274 -3.88 -11.29 -10.89
CA ILE A 274 -2.47 -11.05 -11.22
C ILE A 274 -1.55 -11.77 -10.22
N GLN A 275 -1.83 -11.69 -8.92
CA GLN A 275 -1.02 -12.42 -7.92
C GLN A 275 -1.09 -13.93 -8.15
N HIS A 276 -2.27 -14.47 -8.44
CA HIS A 276 -2.45 -15.90 -8.71
C HIS A 276 -1.64 -16.34 -9.94
N LEU A 277 -1.78 -15.63 -11.06
CA LEU A 277 -1.06 -15.96 -12.29
C LEU A 277 0.46 -15.77 -12.16
N ALA A 278 0.91 -14.75 -11.42
CA ALA A 278 2.32 -14.52 -11.15
C ALA A 278 2.93 -15.70 -10.37
N ARG A 279 2.22 -16.23 -9.36
CA ARG A 279 2.65 -17.44 -8.61
C ARG A 279 2.72 -18.70 -9.46
N ARG A 280 1.95 -18.78 -10.55
CA ARG A 280 2.00 -19.87 -11.54
C ARG A 280 3.05 -19.66 -12.64
N GLY A 281 3.79 -18.55 -12.60
CA GLY A 281 4.84 -18.27 -13.57
C GLY A 281 4.34 -17.75 -14.91
N TYR A 282 3.16 -17.14 -14.96
CA TYR A 282 2.70 -16.48 -16.19
C TYR A 282 3.53 -15.22 -16.47
N ILE A 283 3.78 -14.95 -17.75
CA ILE A 283 4.28 -13.67 -18.24
C ILE A 283 3.08 -12.74 -18.40
N LEU A 284 3.01 -11.72 -17.55
CA LEU A 284 1.85 -10.87 -17.39
C LEU A 284 2.05 -9.49 -17.99
N ARG A 285 0.98 -8.98 -18.60
CA ARG A 285 0.81 -7.57 -18.92
C ARG A 285 -0.49 -7.07 -18.32
N LEU A 286 -0.43 -5.95 -17.60
CA LEU A 286 -1.60 -5.28 -17.06
C LEU A 286 -1.93 -4.06 -17.91
N ILE A 287 -3.21 -3.90 -18.23
CA ILE A 287 -3.77 -2.72 -18.89
C ILE A 287 -4.85 -2.15 -17.96
N VAL A 288 -4.73 -0.88 -17.59
CA VAL A 288 -5.69 -0.17 -16.73
C VAL A 288 -6.16 1.08 -17.46
N GLY A 289 -7.38 1.03 -18.02
CA GLY A 289 -7.87 2.09 -18.91
C GLY A 289 -6.92 2.33 -20.08
N SER A 290 -6.28 3.51 -20.12
CA SER A 290 -5.30 3.89 -21.15
C SER A 290 -3.85 3.52 -20.81
N SER A 291 -3.57 3.17 -19.56
CA SER A 291 -2.21 2.85 -19.09
C SER A 291 -1.93 1.35 -19.27
N HIS A 292 -0.69 0.99 -19.60
CA HIS A 292 -0.29 -0.41 -19.74
C HIS A 292 1.13 -0.64 -19.23
N SER A 293 1.38 -1.82 -18.68
CA SER A 293 2.71 -2.32 -18.37
C SER A 293 3.37 -2.93 -19.61
N SER A 294 4.68 -3.20 -19.52
CA SER A 294 5.34 -4.21 -20.35
C SER A 294 4.96 -5.63 -19.92
N PHE A 295 5.27 -6.62 -20.74
CA PHE A 295 5.26 -8.01 -20.32
C PHE A 295 6.41 -8.26 -19.33
N GLY A 296 6.13 -9.01 -18.28
CA GLY A 296 7.11 -9.39 -17.27
C GLY A 296 6.61 -10.53 -16.40
N GLN A 297 7.48 -11.09 -15.57
CA GLN A 297 7.19 -12.25 -14.73
C GLN A 297 7.90 -12.11 -13.37
N GLY A 298 7.36 -12.78 -12.36
CA GLY A 298 7.96 -12.87 -11.03
C GLY A 298 7.56 -11.74 -10.08
N ASP A 299 8.08 -11.80 -8.86
CA ASP A 299 7.65 -10.94 -7.76
C ASP A 299 7.97 -9.46 -7.99
N LEU A 300 9.12 -9.15 -8.61
CA LEU A 300 9.48 -7.77 -8.95
C LEU A 300 8.47 -7.15 -9.91
N HIS A 301 8.02 -7.91 -10.92
CA HIS A 301 7.00 -7.45 -11.86
C HIS A 301 5.66 -7.26 -11.14
N LEU A 302 5.27 -8.18 -10.25
CA LEU A 302 4.06 -8.03 -9.43
C LEU A 302 4.08 -6.73 -8.61
N LEU A 303 5.23 -6.38 -8.02
CA LEU A 303 5.43 -5.13 -7.28
C LEU A 303 5.33 -3.87 -8.16
N GLU A 304 5.52 -3.98 -9.48
CA GLU A 304 5.29 -2.90 -10.44
C GLU A 304 3.81 -2.79 -10.85
N LEU A 305 3.11 -3.93 -10.96
CA LEU A 305 1.70 -3.99 -11.36
C LEU A 305 0.74 -3.49 -10.26
N LEU A 306 0.98 -3.86 -9.00
CA LEU A 306 0.09 -3.50 -7.89
C LEU A 306 -0.07 -1.98 -7.69
N PRO A 307 0.98 -1.15 -7.79
CA PRO A 307 0.84 0.31 -7.77
C PRO A 307 -0.03 0.89 -8.88
N MET A 308 -0.07 0.27 -10.08
CA MET A 308 -0.95 0.73 -11.16
C MET A 308 -2.42 0.57 -10.76
N LEU A 309 -2.76 -0.54 -10.10
CA LEU A 309 -4.10 -0.77 -9.54
C LEU A 309 -4.37 0.11 -8.32
N ALA A 310 -3.36 0.34 -7.48
CA ALA A 310 -3.49 1.22 -6.31
C ALA A 310 -3.89 2.65 -6.71
N LEU A 311 -3.28 3.17 -7.78
CA LEU A 311 -3.42 4.55 -8.22
C LEU A 311 -4.48 4.77 -9.30
N CYS A 312 -5.18 3.71 -9.74
CA CYS A 312 -6.23 3.86 -10.73
C CYS A 312 -7.47 4.57 -10.13
N GLU A 313 -8.12 5.40 -10.93
CA GLU A 313 -9.32 6.12 -10.51
C GLU A 313 -10.46 5.84 -11.47
N ARG A 314 -11.68 5.72 -10.92
CA ARG A 314 -12.89 5.58 -11.71
C ARG A 314 -13.10 6.86 -12.51
N ARG A 315 -13.28 6.72 -13.81
CA ARG A 315 -13.67 7.81 -14.72
C ARG A 315 -15.16 7.72 -15.01
N SER A 316 -15.83 8.86 -14.98
CA SER A 316 -17.23 8.93 -15.40
C SER A 316 -17.35 8.73 -16.92
N PRO A 317 -18.37 8.01 -17.40
CA PRO A 317 -18.61 7.87 -18.83
C PRO A 317 -18.93 9.24 -19.44
N ILE A 318 -18.20 9.60 -20.49
CA ILE A 318 -18.50 10.78 -21.33
C ILE A 318 -19.54 10.31 -22.37
N ALA A 319 -20.45 11.17 -22.80
CA ALA A 319 -21.52 10.83 -23.75
C ALA A 319 -21.02 10.17 -25.06
N GLU A 320 -19.77 10.41 -25.47
CA GLU A 320 -19.11 9.79 -26.63
C GLU A 320 -18.36 8.47 -26.33
N SER A 321 -18.12 8.13 -25.06
CA SER A 321 -17.42 6.90 -24.65
C SER A 321 -18.37 5.76 -24.28
N VAL A 322 -19.67 5.88 -24.61
CA VAL A 322 -20.73 4.90 -24.30
C VAL A 322 -20.78 3.78 -25.33
N VAL A 323 -19.63 3.29 -25.81
CA VAL A 323 -19.58 2.02 -26.55
C VAL A 323 -19.11 0.94 -25.57
N PRO A 324 -20.04 0.14 -25.00
CA PRO A 324 -19.66 -1.04 -24.26
C PRO A 324 -19.04 -2.02 -25.27
N GLY A 325 -17.75 -2.32 -25.12
CA GLY A 325 -17.13 -3.42 -25.87
C GLY A 325 -16.08 -3.05 -26.91
N GLU A 326 -15.68 -1.79 -27.07
CA GLU A 326 -14.40 -1.52 -27.73
C GLU A 326 -13.26 -1.76 -26.73
N LEU A 327 -12.91 -3.06 -26.58
CA LEU A 327 -11.50 -3.44 -26.40
C LEU A 327 -10.68 -2.49 -27.28
N PRO A 328 -9.62 -1.83 -26.78
CA PRO A 328 -8.83 -0.94 -27.62
C PRO A 328 -8.44 -1.71 -28.88
N ARG A 329 -9.10 -1.40 -30.01
CA ARG A 329 -8.87 -2.01 -31.34
C ARG A 329 -7.49 -1.64 -31.89
N THR A 330 -6.68 -0.98 -31.09
CA THR A 330 -5.27 -0.73 -31.32
C THR A 330 -4.52 -2.04 -31.12
N SER A 331 -4.49 -2.86 -32.18
CA SER A 331 -3.38 -3.77 -32.46
C SER A 331 -2.91 -4.62 -31.27
N LEU A 332 -3.85 -5.28 -30.57
CA LEU A 332 -3.53 -6.49 -29.84
C LEU A 332 -3.54 -7.61 -30.87
N GLU A 333 -2.50 -7.65 -31.70
CA GLU A 333 -2.09 -8.91 -32.31
C GLU A 333 -2.05 -9.91 -31.15
N LEU A 334 -2.91 -10.93 -31.22
CA LEU A 334 -2.88 -12.09 -30.33
C LEU A 334 -1.57 -12.85 -30.59
N GLU A 335 -0.44 -12.21 -30.28
CA GLU A 335 0.83 -12.91 -30.13
C GLU A 335 0.74 -13.67 -28.80
N GLU A 336 0.09 -14.83 -28.89
CA GLU A 336 0.23 -15.97 -27.98
C GLU A 336 -0.01 -15.63 -26.50
N GLY A 337 -1.28 -15.57 -26.07
CA GLY A 337 -1.62 -15.46 -24.64
C GLY A 337 -3.12 -15.31 -24.34
N ALA A 338 -3.53 -15.64 -23.12
CA ALA A 338 -4.92 -15.49 -22.65
C ALA A 338 -5.25 -14.02 -22.32
N MET A 339 -6.37 -13.50 -22.81
CA MET A 339 -6.86 -12.18 -22.45
C MET A 339 -7.96 -12.28 -21.39
N ILE A 340 -7.73 -11.61 -20.26
CA ILE A 340 -8.64 -11.58 -19.11
C ILE A 340 -9.12 -10.14 -18.96
N VAL A 341 -10.42 -9.93 -19.03
CA VAL A 341 -11.02 -8.61 -18.81
C VAL A 341 -11.88 -8.66 -17.55
N VAL A 342 -11.63 -7.74 -16.61
CA VAL A 342 -12.41 -7.61 -15.38
C VAL A 342 -13.29 -6.37 -15.49
N HIS A 343 -14.57 -6.56 -15.80
CA HIS A 343 -15.53 -5.46 -15.94
C HIS A 343 -16.20 -5.13 -14.61
N SER A 344 -16.13 -3.86 -14.22
CA SER A 344 -16.96 -3.28 -13.16
C SER A 344 -18.34 -2.84 -13.65
N TRP A 345 -18.50 -2.66 -14.96
CA TRP A 345 -19.73 -2.19 -15.62
C TRP A 345 -19.75 -2.63 -17.09
N LEU A 346 -20.90 -3.15 -17.55
CA LEU A 346 -21.10 -3.67 -18.92
C LEU A 346 -22.02 -2.82 -19.80
N GLY A 347 -22.46 -1.63 -19.34
CA GLY A 347 -23.21 -0.69 -20.18
C GLY A 347 -24.71 -0.99 -20.38
N SER A 348 -25.19 -2.18 -20.02
CA SER A 348 -26.61 -2.55 -20.15
C SER A 348 -27.43 -2.09 -18.93
N ARG A 349 -28.64 -1.56 -19.18
CA ARG A 349 -29.57 -1.06 -18.15
C ARG A 349 -30.32 -2.16 -17.39
N ASP A 350 -30.27 -3.41 -17.85
CA ASP A 350 -31.26 -4.41 -17.45
C ASP A 350 -30.77 -5.44 -16.42
N ILE A 351 -29.48 -5.42 -16.05
CA ILE A 351 -28.95 -6.27 -14.99
C ILE A 351 -27.91 -5.41 -14.26
N GLU A 352 -28.19 -5.01 -13.02
CA GLU A 352 -27.19 -4.47 -12.11
C GLU A 352 -26.43 -5.67 -11.52
N PRO A 353 -25.25 -6.05 -12.01
CA PRO A 353 -24.48 -7.04 -11.29
C PRO A 353 -23.96 -6.35 -10.01
N GLU A 354 -24.36 -6.84 -8.84
CA GLU A 354 -23.80 -6.41 -7.55
C GLU A 354 -22.27 -6.64 -7.48
N HIS A 355 -21.71 -7.41 -8.42
CA HIS A 355 -20.33 -7.88 -8.46
C HIS A 355 -19.66 -7.70 -9.84
N PRO A 356 -18.33 -7.61 -9.89
CA PRO A 356 -17.58 -7.54 -11.15
C PRO A 356 -17.73 -8.81 -11.98
N THR A 357 -17.69 -8.66 -13.31
CA THR A 357 -17.77 -9.77 -14.28
C THR A 357 -16.41 -10.03 -14.91
N ILE A 358 -16.01 -11.31 -15.02
CA ILE A 358 -14.77 -11.71 -15.70
C ILE A 358 -15.10 -12.22 -17.11
N LEU A 359 -14.41 -11.69 -18.12
CA LEU A 359 -14.40 -12.20 -19.49
C LEU A 359 -13.03 -12.82 -19.78
N ILE A 360 -13.01 -14.02 -20.34
CA ILE A 360 -11.77 -14.66 -20.85
C ILE A 360 -11.92 -14.84 -22.35
N ASN A 361 -11.02 -14.28 -23.15
CA ASN A 361 -11.05 -14.38 -24.61
C ASN A 361 -12.44 -14.04 -25.21
N GLY A 362 -13.21 -13.16 -24.54
CA GLY A 362 -14.56 -12.76 -24.91
C GLY A 362 -15.72 -13.59 -24.32
N ALA A 363 -15.45 -14.70 -23.63
CA ALA A 363 -16.48 -15.52 -22.97
C ALA A 363 -16.69 -15.09 -21.50
N VAL A 364 -17.95 -14.93 -21.09
CA VAL A 364 -18.34 -14.60 -19.70
C VAL A 364 -18.18 -15.84 -18.82
N ILE A 365 -17.45 -15.73 -17.71
CA ILE A 365 -17.48 -16.76 -16.66
C ILE A 365 -18.62 -16.44 -15.70
N THR A 366 -19.61 -17.32 -15.65
CA THR A 366 -20.67 -17.28 -14.64
C THR A 366 -20.13 -17.75 -13.28
N GLY A 367 -20.37 -16.98 -12.21
CA GLY A 367 -19.91 -17.28 -10.84
C GLY A 367 -18.82 -16.37 -10.28
N ALA A 368 -18.34 -15.38 -11.05
CA ALA A 368 -17.39 -14.35 -10.61
C ALA A 368 -17.88 -13.52 -9.39
N SER A 369 -19.19 -13.48 -9.17
CA SER A 369 -19.84 -12.85 -8.01
C SER A 369 -19.51 -13.49 -6.67
N HIS A 370 -19.05 -14.75 -6.65
CA HIS A 370 -18.64 -15.48 -5.45
C HIS A 370 -17.15 -15.88 -5.47
N ALA A 371 -16.34 -15.20 -6.29
CA ALA A 371 -14.93 -15.56 -6.54
C ALA A 371 -13.97 -15.30 -5.37
N VAL A 372 -14.48 -14.71 -4.29
CA VAL A 372 -13.73 -14.12 -3.19
C VAL A 372 -14.43 -14.37 -1.85
#